data_AF-A0A6A0R1U5-F1
#
_entry.id   AF-A0A6A0R1U5-F1
#
_cell.length_a   1.000
_cell.length_b   1.000
_cell.length_c   1.000
_cell.angle_alpha   90.00
_cell.angle_beta   90.00
_cell.angle_gamma   90.00
#
_symmetry.space_group_name_H-M   'P 1'
#
loop_
_entity.id
_entity.type
_entity.pdbx_description
1 polymer ?
#
loop_
_entity_poly.entity_id
_entity_poly.type
_entity_poly.pdbx_seq_one_letter_code
_entity_poly.pdbx_strand_id
1 'polypeptide(L)'
;VLMPGISGIDALAKIQAVAPDAAIVLLTGSESEEDRVEAVRLGARGYIVKDMPFDQLVLSIDQVAKGGAAVSPVMAGKLFDVLRQLVLHHDMVGARKPTLTGREIEVLEMVSEGKTSRQIGDLLFISENTVKNHIRNILDKLGLHSRNEAVLYAVRENLIVLR
;
A
#
# COMPACT_ATOMS: atom_id res chain seq x y z
N VAL A 1 -10.06 -12.24 -22.77
CA VAL A 1 -10.54 -11.11 -23.64
C VAL A 1 -9.78 -11.08 -24.97
N LEU A 2 -10.40 -11.54 -26.06
CA LEU A 2 -9.76 -11.69 -27.38
C LEU A 2 -9.93 -10.43 -28.25
N MET A 3 -8.81 -9.82 -28.63
CA MET A 3 -8.74 -8.84 -29.72
C MET A 3 -7.58 -9.23 -30.65
N PRO A 4 -7.59 -8.84 -31.94
CA PRO A 4 -6.46 -9.08 -32.83
C PRO A 4 -5.17 -8.41 -32.32
N GLY A 5 -4.07 -9.17 -32.26
CA GLY A 5 -2.75 -8.67 -31.87
C GLY A 5 -2.50 -8.67 -30.37
N ILE A 6 -3.22 -7.86 -29.60
CA ILE A 6 -3.05 -7.72 -28.15
C ILE A 6 -4.35 -8.06 -27.40
N SER A 7 -4.27 -8.78 -26.29
CA SER A 7 -5.46 -9.07 -25.49
C SER A 7 -5.99 -7.81 -24.81
N GLY A 8 -7.28 -7.78 -24.42
CA GLY A 8 -7.84 -6.64 -23.70
C GLY A 8 -7.22 -6.43 -22.31
N ILE A 9 -6.72 -7.50 -21.69
CA ILE A 9 -6.03 -7.46 -20.40
C ILE A 9 -4.62 -6.85 -20.56
N ASP A 10 -3.89 -7.26 -21.60
CA ASP A 10 -2.58 -6.66 -21.90
C ASP A 10 -2.72 -5.17 -22.30
N ALA A 11 -3.80 -4.83 -23.02
CA ALA A 11 -4.11 -3.44 -23.37
C ALA A 11 -4.41 -2.61 -22.11
N LEU A 12 -5.21 -3.14 -21.18
CA LEU A 12 -5.48 -2.51 -19.88
C LEU A 12 -4.18 -2.18 -19.14
N ALA A 13 -3.28 -3.16 -18.97
CA ALA A 13 -2.02 -2.95 -18.28
C ALA A 13 -1.16 -1.85 -18.93
N LYS A 14 -1.10 -1.82 -20.27
CA LYS A 14 -0.36 -0.80 -21.01
C LYS A 14 -0.98 0.58 -20.90
N ILE A 15 -2.30 0.70 -20.98
CA ILE A 15 -3.01 1.98 -20.84
C ILE A 15 -2.82 2.51 -19.41
N GLN A 16 -2.98 1.65 -18.40
CA GLN A 16 -2.81 2.03 -17.00
C GLN A 16 -1.40 2.55 -16.70
N ALA A 17 -0.37 2.00 -17.37
CA ALA A 17 1.02 2.44 -17.21
C ALA A 17 1.28 3.86 -17.76
N VAL A 18 0.55 4.29 -18.79
CA VAL A 18 0.74 5.61 -19.44
C VAL A 18 -0.30 6.65 -19.01
N ALA A 19 -1.46 6.21 -18.52
CA ALA A 19 -2.54 7.06 -18.04
C ALA A 19 -3.13 6.48 -16.74
N PRO A 20 -2.45 6.65 -15.59
CA PRO A 20 -2.86 6.05 -14.31
C PRO A 20 -4.25 6.49 -13.83
N ASP A 21 -4.68 7.69 -14.22
CA ASP A 21 -5.98 8.26 -13.84
C ASP A 21 -7.12 7.88 -14.80
N ALA A 22 -6.83 7.13 -15.87
CA ALA A 22 -7.84 6.71 -16.83
C ALA A 22 -8.82 5.72 -16.19
N ALA A 23 -10.11 5.99 -16.31
CA ALA A 23 -11.15 5.05 -15.93
C ALA A 23 -11.39 4.05 -17.07
N ILE A 24 -10.93 2.81 -16.90
CA ILE A 24 -10.96 1.79 -17.95
C ILE A 24 -12.06 0.77 -17.65
N VAL A 25 -12.90 0.47 -18.65
CA VAL A 25 -13.94 -0.55 -18.60
C VAL A 25 -13.71 -1.56 -19.71
N LEU A 26 -13.73 -2.85 -19.38
CA LEU A 26 -13.62 -3.92 -20.37
C LEU A 26 -15.02 -4.34 -20.83
N LEU A 27 -15.22 -4.36 -22.14
CA LEU A 27 -16.43 -4.89 -22.77
C LEU A 27 -16.10 -6.21 -23.49
N THR A 28 -16.67 -7.31 -23.03
CA THR A 28 -16.22 -8.66 -23.41
C THR A 28 -17.37 -9.63 -23.63
N GLY A 29 -17.19 -10.63 -24.48
CA GLY A 29 -18.13 -11.77 -24.57
C GLY A 29 -17.79 -12.91 -23.60
N SER A 30 -16.70 -12.77 -22.83
CA SER A 30 -16.24 -13.78 -21.88
C SER A 30 -16.85 -13.51 -20.50
N GLU A 31 -17.39 -14.55 -19.88
CA GLU A 31 -17.81 -14.55 -18.48
C GLU A 31 -16.76 -15.16 -17.55
N SER A 32 -15.54 -15.40 -18.06
CA SER A 32 -14.44 -15.99 -17.29
C SER A 32 -14.21 -15.21 -15.99
N GLU A 33 -14.33 -15.91 -14.88
CA GLU A 33 -14.10 -15.32 -13.57
C GLU A 33 -12.65 -14.88 -13.39
N GLU A 34 -11.70 -15.65 -13.93
CA GLU A 34 -10.27 -15.39 -13.86
C GLU A 34 -9.91 -14.09 -14.59
N ASP A 35 -10.38 -13.93 -15.84
CA ASP A 35 -10.18 -12.71 -16.62
C ASP A 35 -10.75 -11.48 -15.89
N ARG A 36 -11.89 -11.65 -15.24
CA ARG A 36 -12.59 -10.58 -14.53
C ARG A 36 -11.85 -10.15 -13.27
N VAL A 37 -11.35 -11.11 -12.49
CA VAL A 37 -10.52 -10.83 -11.30
C VAL A 37 -9.21 -10.16 -11.71
N GLU A 38 -8.56 -10.64 -12.77
CA GLU A 38 -7.31 -10.07 -13.25
C GLU A 38 -7.50 -8.64 -13.77
N ALA A 39 -8.59 -8.36 -14.48
CA ALA A 39 -8.93 -7.01 -14.91
C ALA A 39 -9.04 -6.03 -13.73
N VAL A 40 -9.72 -6.43 -12.65
CA VAL A 40 -9.84 -5.57 -11.46
C VAL A 40 -8.49 -5.38 -10.78
N ARG A 41 -7.66 -6.43 -10.68
CA ARG A 41 -6.30 -6.35 -10.13
C ARG A 41 -5.43 -5.33 -10.87
N LEU A 42 -5.57 -5.26 -12.19
CA LEU A 42 -4.85 -4.33 -13.05
C LEU A 42 -5.45 -2.91 -13.08
N GLY A 43 -6.50 -2.65 -12.30
CA GLY A 43 -7.08 -1.32 -12.12
C GLY A 43 -8.30 -1.02 -12.99
N ALA A 44 -8.89 -2.01 -13.66
CA ALA A 44 -10.15 -1.79 -14.38
C ALA A 44 -11.26 -1.34 -13.42
N ARG A 45 -12.00 -0.31 -13.83
CA ARG A 45 -13.18 0.21 -13.12
C ARG A 45 -14.46 -0.51 -13.53
N GLY A 46 -14.42 -1.37 -14.54
CA GLY A 46 -15.55 -2.21 -14.90
C GLY A 46 -15.21 -3.38 -15.80
N TYR A 47 -16.07 -4.40 -15.73
CA TYR A 47 -16.00 -5.58 -16.58
C TYR A 47 -17.43 -5.96 -16.99
N ILE A 48 -17.78 -5.59 -18.21
CA ILE A 48 -19.13 -5.66 -18.76
C ILE A 48 -19.20 -6.72 -19.84
N VAL A 49 -20.23 -7.55 -19.78
CA VAL A 49 -20.55 -8.55 -20.79
C VAL A 49 -21.26 -7.91 -21.99
N LYS A 50 -20.95 -8.36 -23.20
CA LYS A 50 -21.42 -7.76 -24.47
C LYS A 50 -22.93 -7.92 -24.73
N ASP A 51 -23.59 -8.80 -24.00
CA ASP A 51 -25.03 -9.02 -24.04
C ASP A 51 -25.81 -8.04 -23.13
N MET A 52 -25.11 -7.19 -22.37
CA MET A 52 -25.74 -6.16 -21.54
C MET A 52 -26.62 -5.23 -22.41
N PRO A 53 -27.87 -4.95 -21.98
CA PRO A 53 -28.72 -3.97 -22.64
C PRO A 53 -28.05 -2.60 -22.77
N PHE A 54 -28.28 -1.92 -23.90
CA PHE A 54 -27.58 -0.68 -24.23
C PHE A 54 -27.81 0.44 -23.20
N ASP A 55 -29.03 0.57 -22.69
CA ASP A 55 -29.38 1.50 -21.61
C ASP A 55 -28.58 1.23 -20.33
N GLN A 56 -28.42 -0.04 -19.95
CA GLN A 56 -27.60 -0.43 -18.81
C GLN A 56 -26.10 -0.18 -19.05
N LEU A 57 -25.63 -0.37 -20.27
CA LEU A 57 -24.24 -0.05 -20.64
C LEU A 57 -23.97 1.46 -20.49
N VAL A 58 -24.87 2.31 -20.98
CA VAL A 58 -24.75 3.78 -20.84
C VAL A 58 -24.72 4.19 -19.37
N LEU A 59 -25.62 3.64 -18.55
CA LEU A 59 -25.64 3.90 -17.11
C LEU A 59 -24.34 3.47 -16.42
N SER A 60 -23.81 2.30 -16.80
CA SER A 60 -22.55 1.78 -16.24
C SER A 60 -21.36 2.68 -16.57
N ILE A 61 -21.30 3.19 -17.81
CA ILE A 61 -20.25 4.12 -18.24
C ILE A 61 -20.35 5.45 -17.48
N ASP A 62 -21.55 6.02 -17.34
CA ASP A 62 -21.78 7.26 -16.59
C ASP A 62 -21.37 7.13 -15.11
N GLN A 63 -21.69 6.00 -14.48
CA GLN A 63 -21.26 5.70 -13.11
C GLN A 63 -19.73 5.65 -12.99
N VAL A 64 -19.05 4.99 -13.92
CA VAL A 64 -17.58 4.92 -13.93
C VAL A 64 -16.96 6.30 -14.17
N ALA A 65 -17.52 7.09 -15.08
CA ALA A 65 -17.07 8.46 -15.35
C ALA A 65 -17.18 9.37 -14.11
N LYS A 66 -18.15 9.13 -13.22
CA LYS A 66 -18.34 9.83 -11.95
C LYS A 66 -17.43 9.31 -10.82
N GLY A 67 -16.48 8.43 -11.12
CA GLY A 67 -15.55 7.83 -10.16
C GLY A 67 -16.07 6.55 -9.49
N GLY A 68 -17.20 6.01 -9.95
CA GLY A 68 -17.74 4.73 -9.52
C GLY A 68 -17.09 3.53 -10.20
N ALA A 69 -17.76 2.39 -10.14
CA ALA A 69 -17.33 1.15 -10.78
C ALA A 69 -18.53 0.40 -11.38
N ALA A 70 -18.31 -0.25 -12.53
CA ALA A 70 -19.28 -1.10 -13.21
C ALA A 70 -18.94 -2.58 -12.97
N VAL A 71 -19.34 -3.10 -11.81
CA VAL A 71 -19.10 -4.48 -11.38
C VAL A 71 -20.40 -5.16 -10.99
N SER A 72 -20.47 -6.49 -11.20
CA SER A 72 -21.65 -7.25 -10.77
C SER A 72 -21.73 -7.33 -9.23
N PRO A 73 -22.93 -7.49 -8.65
CA PRO A 73 -23.09 -7.63 -7.19
C PRO A 73 -22.26 -8.77 -6.60
N VAL A 74 -22.13 -9.88 -7.32
CA VAL A 74 -21.30 -11.04 -6.90
C VAL A 74 -19.82 -10.66 -6.83
N MET A 75 -19.31 -9.91 -7.80
CA MET A 75 -17.92 -9.43 -7.78
C MET A 75 -17.69 -8.40 -6.66
N ALA A 76 -18.65 -7.50 -6.44
CA ALA A 76 -18.58 -6.55 -5.34
C ALA A 76 -18.43 -7.26 -3.99
N GLY A 77 -19.19 -8.35 -3.75
CA GLY A 77 -19.05 -9.20 -2.57
C GLY A 77 -17.62 -9.74 -2.39
N LYS A 78 -17.03 -10.30 -3.45
CA LYS A 78 -15.64 -10.80 -3.44
C LYS A 78 -14.63 -9.70 -3.14
N LEU A 79 -14.84 -8.49 -3.68
CA LEU A 79 -13.98 -7.34 -3.38
C LEU A 79 -14.06 -6.92 -1.91
N PHE A 80 -15.24 -6.95 -1.31
CA PHE A 80 -15.39 -6.72 0.13
C PHE A 80 -14.65 -7.77 0.97
N ASP A 81 -14.68 -9.04 0.57
CA ASP A 81 -13.95 -10.10 1.26
C ASP A 81 -12.44 -9.91 1.17
N VAL A 82 -11.91 -9.57 -0.02
CA VAL A 82 -10.49 -9.26 -0.21
C VAL A 82 -10.08 -8.04 0.62
N LEU A 83 -10.89 -6.97 0.60
CA LEU A 83 -10.61 -5.78 1.41
C LEU A 83 -10.62 -6.11 2.90
N ARG A 84 -11.58 -6.91 3.38
CA ARG A 84 -11.63 -7.38 4.77
C ARG A 84 -10.36 -8.15 5.13
N GLN A 85 -9.89 -9.05 4.26
CA GLN A 85 -8.64 -9.77 4.49
C GLN A 85 -7.44 -8.84 4.54
N LEU A 86 -7.34 -7.87 3.63
CA LEU A 86 -6.24 -6.90 3.60
C LEU A 86 -6.24 -6.00 4.85
N VAL A 87 -7.41 -5.54 5.29
CA VAL A 87 -7.55 -4.77 6.53
C VAL A 87 -7.16 -5.60 7.74
N LEU A 88 -7.63 -6.84 7.86
CA LEU A 88 -7.24 -7.74 8.95
C LEU A 88 -5.75 -8.07 8.94
N HIS A 89 -5.13 -8.25 7.77
CA HIS A 89 -3.69 -8.45 7.66
C HIS A 89 -2.90 -7.19 7.99
N HIS A 90 -3.40 -6.01 7.58
CA HIS A 90 -2.81 -4.72 7.94
C HIS A 90 -2.91 -4.48 9.44
N ASP A 91 -4.03 -4.83 10.08
CA ASP A 91 -4.17 -4.80 11.54
C ASP A 91 -3.25 -5.81 12.22
N MET A 92 -2.97 -6.97 11.63
CA MET A 92 -2.00 -7.93 12.19
C MET A 92 -0.53 -7.46 12.04
N VAL A 93 -0.20 -6.72 10.98
CA VAL A 93 1.13 -6.11 10.79
C VAL A 93 1.26 -4.80 11.60
N GLY A 94 0.16 -4.06 11.79
CA GLY A 94 0.07 -2.84 12.61
C GLY A 94 -0.13 -3.08 14.11
N ALA A 95 -0.68 -4.22 14.53
CA ALA A 95 -0.86 -4.60 15.93
C ALA A 95 0.40 -5.18 16.57
N ARG A 96 1.41 -5.55 15.78
CA ARG A 96 2.77 -5.62 16.30
C ARG A 96 3.30 -4.20 16.30
N LYS A 97 3.19 -3.50 17.45
CA LYS A 97 3.99 -2.29 17.69
C LYS A 97 5.40 -2.56 17.14
N PRO A 98 5.93 -1.77 16.20
CA PRO A 98 7.25 -2.01 15.63
C PRO A 98 8.24 -2.15 16.78
N THR A 99 8.66 -3.39 17.02
CA THR A 99 9.48 -3.70 18.19
C THR A 99 10.90 -3.30 17.84
N LEU A 100 11.33 -2.16 18.38
CA LEU A 100 12.72 -1.79 18.34
C LEU A 100 13.53 -2.87 19.06
N THR A 101 14.66 -3.24 18.47
CA THR A 101 15.64 -4.10 19.14
C THR A 101 16.23 -3.35 20.34
N GLY A 102 16.78 -4.08 21.33
CA GLY A 102 17.43 -3.44 22.49
C GLY A 102 18.51 -2.43 22.08
N ARG A 103 19.27 -2.74 21.03
CA ARG A 103 20.30 -1.85 20.48
C ARG A 103 19.73 -0.57 19.87
N GLU A 104 18.57 -0.66 19.23
CA GLU A 104 17.88 0.51 18.67
C GLU A 104 17.32 1.41 19.79
N ILE A 105 16.84 0.82 20.89
CA ILE A 105 16.40 1.56 22.08
C ILE A 105 17.59 2.31 22.70
N GLU A 106 18.73 1.63 22.91
CA GLU A 106 19.97 2.25 23.43
C GLU A 106 20.41 3.46 22.57
N VAL A 107 20.40 3.30 21.24
CA VAL A 107 20.73 4.39 20.32
C VAL A 107 19.74 5.55 20.47
N LEU A 108 18.45 5.25 20.62
CA LEU A 108 17.40 6.26 20.75
C LEU A 108 17.47 7.04 22.07
N GLU A 109 17.84 6.38 23.17
CA GLU A 109 18.15 7.02 24.46
C GLU A 109 19.30 8.01 24.32
N MET A 110 20.42 7.60 23.70
CA MET A 110 21.54 8.52 23.51
C MET A 110 21.21 9.68 22.55
N VAL A 111 20.32 9.44 21.58
CA VAL A 111 19.81 10.48 20.69
C VAL A 111 18.94 11.47 21.46
N SER A 112 18.14 11.03 22.43
CA SER A 112 17.32 11.90 23.28
C SER A 112 18.16 12.76 24.24
N GLU A 113 19.32 12.24 24.67
CA GLU A 113 20.36 12.99 25.41
C GLU A 113 21.14 14.00 24.54
N GLY A 114 20.81 14.12 23.24
CA GLY A 114 21.46 15.06 22.33
C GLY A 114 22.83 14.62 21.82
N LYS A 115 23.22 13.35 21.98
CA LYS A 115 24.50 12.85 21.46
C LYS A 115 24.52 12.81 19.93
N THR A 116 25.71 13.04 19.38
CA THR A 116 26.01 12.90 17.95
C THR A 116 26.27 11.43 17.59
N SER A 117 26.09 11.04 16.32
CA SER A 117 26.34 9.66 15.89
C SER A 117 27.77 9.18 16.17
N ARG A 118 28.74 10.11 16.21
CA ARG A 118 30.13 9.80 16.58
C ARG A 118 30.25 9.44 18.06
N GLN A 119 29.74 10.29 18.94
CA GLN A 119 29.74 10.04 20.39
C GLN A 119 29.00 8.74 20.75
N ILE A 120 27.88 8.45 20.07
CA ILE A 120 27.15 7.20 20.24
C ILE A 120 27.99 6.00 19.79
N GLY A 121 28.71 6.14 18.68
CA GLY A 121 29.63 5.11 18.18
C GLY A 121 30.74 4.80 19.19
N ASP A 122 31.34 5.84 19.77
CA ASP A 122 32.39 5.71 20.78
C ASP A 122 31.88 5.00 22.05
N LEU A 123 30.68 5.35 22.52
CA LEU A 123 30.06 4.75 23.71
C LEU A 123 29.62 3.30 23.50
N LEU A 124 29.16 2.97 22.30
CA LEU A 124 28.65 1.64 21.96
C LEU A 124 29.70 0.73 21.31
N PHE A 125 30.94 1.20 21.16
CA PHE A 125 32.05 0.54 20.49
C PHE A 125 31.72 0.09 19.05
N ILE A 126 31.07 0.96 18.28
CA ILE A 126 30.68 0.74 16.88
C ILE A 126 31.01 1.96 16.01
N SER A 127 31.03 1.78 14.69
CA SER A 127 31.32 2.90 13.78
C SER A 127 30.20 3.94 13.73
N GLU A 128 30.54 5.21 13.46
CA GLU A 128 29.56 6.28 13.22
C GLU A 128 28.53 5.90 12.14
N ASN A 129 28.96 5.20 11.09
CA ASN A 129 28.09 4.72 10.02
C ASN A 129 27.11 3.65 10.50
N THR A 130 27.53 2.77 11.41
CA THR A 130 26.66 1.77 12.03
C THR A 130 25.55 2.44 12.83
N VAL A 131 25.86 3.52 13.57
CA VAL A 131 24.85 4.31 14.28
C VAL A 131 23.86 4.97 13.31
N LYS A 132 24.36 5.57 12.22
CA LYS A 132 23.48 6.15 11.19
C LYS A 132 22.55 5.10 10.57
N ASN A 133 23.03 3.88 10.39
CA ASN A 133 22.21 2.77 9.92
C ASN A 133 21.15 2.37 10.96
N HIS A 134 21.49 2.31 12.25
CA HIS A 134 20.49 2.10 13.31
C HIS A 134 19.42 3.19 13.31
N ILE A 135 19.79 4.46 13.20
CA ILE A 135 18.83 5.57 13.13
C ILE A 135 17.92 5.43 11.90
N ARG A 136 18.47 5.11 10.73
CA ARG A 136 17.67 4.87 9.52
C ARG A 136 16.67 3.73 9.74
N ASN A 137 17.14 2.59 10.27
CA ASN A 137 16.27 1.44 10.52
C ASN A 137 15.16 1.76 11.54
N ILE A 138 15.45 2.59 12.56
CA ILE A 138 14.43 3.07 13.49
C ILE A 138 13.37 3.90 12.76
N LEU A 139 13.80 4.87 11.94
CA LEU A 139 12.88 5.71 11.18
C LEU A 139 12.02 4.89 10.22
N ASP A 140 12.62 3.93 9.51
CA ASP A 140 11.90 3.03 8.60
C ASP A 140 10.90 2.14 9.35
N LYS A 141 11.27 1.59 10.51
CA LYS A 141 10.40 0.76 11.35
C LYS A 141 9.23 1.53 11.95
N LEU A 142 9.45 2.78 12.33
CA LEU A 142 8.45 3.63 12.98
C LEU A 142 7.64 4.47 11.97
N GLY A 143 8.02 4.48 10.68
CA GLY A 143 7.40 5.32 9.66
C GLY A 143 7.62 6.82 9.89
N LEU A 144 8.79 7.21 10.39
CA LEU A 144 9.11 8.59 10.76
C LEU A 144 10.15 9.20 9.82
N HIS A 145 10.20 10.53 9.73
CA HIS A 145 11.04 11.24 8.75
C HIS A 145 12.19 12.01 9.39
N SER A 146 12.18 12.17 10.71
CA SER A 146 13.26 12.86 11.43
C SER A 146 13.66 12.18 12.72
N ARG A 147 14.94 12.30 13.09
CA ARG A 147 15.44 11.81 14.39
C ARG A 147 14.71 12.46 15.58
N ASN A 148 14.22 13.69 15.41
CA ASN A 148 13.48 14.41 16.45
C ASN A 148 12.08 13.83 16.62
N GLU A 149 11.40 13.49 15.52
CA GLU A 149 10.14 12.73 15.57
C GLU A 149 10.33 11.38 16.28
N ALA A 150 11.44 10.67 16.01
CA ALA A 150 11.73 9.40 16.66
C ALA A 150 11.87 9.52 18.18
N VAL A 151 12.51 10.57 18.67
CA VAL A 151 12.59 10.85 20.12
C VAL A 151 11.22 11.16 20.69
N LEU A 152 10.46 12.06 20.06
CA LEU A 152 9.12 12.44 20.53
C LEU A 152 8.17 11.23 20.58
N TYR A 153 8.24 10.37 19.56
CA TYR A 153 7.49 9.12 19.50
C TYR A 153 7.87 8.19 20.66
N ALA A 154 9.16 7.97 20.89
CA ALA A 154 9.61 7.04 21.92
C ALA A 154 9.28 7.47 23.34
N VAL A 155 9.24 8.77 23.61
CA VAL A 155 8.76 9.31 24.89
C VAL A 155 7.26 9.09 25.04
N ARG A 156 6.46 9.36 24.00
CA ARG A 156 5.00 9.15 24.02
C ARG A 156 4.62 7.69 24.24
N GLU A 157 5.37 6.77 23.63
CA GLU A 157 5.13 5.33 23.72
C GLU A 157 5.81 4.67 24.94
N ASN A 158 6.44 5.45 25.82
CA ASN A 158 7.20 4.98 26.99
C ASN A 158 8.32 3.97 26.65
N LEU A 159 8.92 4.10 25.46
CA LEU A 159 10.08 3.31 25.05
C LEU A 159 11.37 3.80 25.71
N ILE A 160 11.43 5.11 26.00
CA ILE A 160 12.55 5.78 26.68
C ILE A 160 12.00 6.84 27.63
N VAL A 161 12.79 7.23 28.63
CA VAL A 161 12.45 8.31 29.58
C VAL A 161 13.41 9.48 29.36
N LEU A 162 12.89 10.69 29.19
CA LEU A 162 13.72 11.90 29.16
C LEU A 162 14.32 12.12 30.55
N ARG A 163 15.65 12.24 30.63
CA ARG A 163 16.40 12.58 31.84
C ARG A 163 16.84 14.03 31.81
#